data_AF-A0A842N1L7-F1
#
_entry.id   AF-A0A842N1L7-F1
#
_cell.length_a   1.000
_cell.length_b   1.000
_cell.length_c   1.000
_cell.angle_alpha   90.00
_cell.angle_beta   90.00
_cell.angle_gamma   90.00
#
_symmetry.space_group_name_H-M   'P 1'
#
loop_
_entity.id
_entity.type
_entity.pdbx_description
1 polymer ?
#
loop_
_entity_poly.entity_id
_entity_poly.type
_entity_poly.pdbx_seq_one_letter_code
_entity_poly.pdbx_strand_id
1 'polypeptide(L)'
;MVIHETFHLVVARALGYTAEVFYGISFSNLYGYVRIEQMPRNIVHTVLIFSAGGVGTAAVFFILWSAIEDIVTKLLLSFFTSMQLAYGLLETSYGLGIIKIEMLGLWPVVVGITVMLVFRIIYGKLGWW
;
A
#
# COMPACT_ATOMS: atom_id res chain seq x y z
N MET A 1 2.73 5.36 2.93
CA MET A 1 2.71 6.30 1.80
C MET A 1 4.13 6.65 1.33
N VAL A 2 5.00 7.30 2.12
CA VAL A 2 6.39 7.58 1.67
C VAL A 2 7.13 6.32 1.19
N ILE A 3 7.16 5.26 2.00
CA ILE A 3 7.78 3.97 1.64
C ILE A 3 7.14 3.40 0.37
N HIS A 4 5.81 3.44 0.30
CA HIS A 4 5.02 2.92 -0.82
C HIS A 4 5.38 3.59 -2.15
N GLU A 5 5.29 4.92 -2.22
CA GLU A 5 5.66 5.64 -3.45
C GLU A 5 7.14 5.47 -3.80
N THR A 6 8.01 5.34 -2.78
CA THR A 6 9.45 5.10 -3.00
C THR A 6 9.69 3.78 -3.73
N PHE A 7 8.94 2.72 -3.42
CA PHE A 7 9.08 1.45 -4.13
C PHE A 7 8.66 1.54 -5.59
N HIS A 8 7.53 2.17 -5.90
CA HIS A 8 7.14 2.45 -7.29
C HIS A 8 8.24 3.21 -8.03
N LEU A 9 8.78 4.26 -7.41
CA LEU A 9 9.84 5.09 -7.98
C LEU A 9 11.12 4.28 -8.27
N VAL A 10 11.60 3.52 -7.29
CA VAL A 10 12.83 2.73 -7.40
C VAL A 10 12.70 1.68 -8.48
N VAL A 11 11.59 0.94 -8.52
CA VAL A 11 11.36 -0.10 -9.55
C VAL A 11 11.21 0.52 -10.93
N ALA A 12 10.49 1.63 -11.07
CA ALA A 12 10.36 2.33 -12.35
C ALA A 12 11.73 2.79 -12.87
N ARG A 13 12.56 3.41 -12.02
CA ARG A 13 13.91 3.85 -12.38
C ARG A 13 14.84 2.68 -12.71
N ALA A 14 14.76 1.58 -11.96
CA ALA A 14 15.55 0.38 -12.21
C ALA A 14 15.22 -0.27 -13.56
N LEU A 15 13.97 -0.13 -14.04
CA LEU A 15 13.52 -0.58 -15.35
C LEU A 15 13.80 0.44 -16.48
N GLY A 16 14.48 1.55 -16.19
CA GLY A 16 14.91 2.54 -17.17
C GLY A 16 13.88 3.65 -17.46
N TYR A 17 12.84 3.79 -16.64
CA TYR A 17 11.87 4.88 -16.80
C TYR A 17 12.30 6.15 -16.07
N THR A 18 12.09 7.31 -16.70
CA THR A 18 12.11 8.60 -16.00
C THR A 18 10.87 8.70 -15.12
N ALA A 19 11.09 8.69 -13.80
CA ALA A 19 10.04 8.76 -12.81
C ALA A 19 10.40 9.72 -11.68
N GLU A 20 9.37 10.42 -11.18
CA GLU A 20 9.45 11.40 -10.10
C GLU A 20 8.34 11.14 -9.10
N VAL A 21 8.63 11.34 -7.81
CA VAL A 21 7.64 11.19 -6.74
C VAL A 21 7.20 12.55 -6.26
N PHE A 22 5.89 12.72 -6.09
CA PHE A 22 5.30 13.93 -5.54
C PHE A 22 4.58 13.57 -4.25
N TYR A 23 4.82 14.38 -3.22
CA TYR A 23 4.12 14.29 -1.95
C TYR A 23 3.38 15.60 -1.71
N GLY A 24 2.17 15.51 -1.18
CA GLY A 24 1.38 16.68 -0.84
C GLY A 24 0.44 16.44 0.34
N ILE A 25 -0.11 17.54 0.83
CA ILE A 25 -1.07 17.56 1.93
C ILE A 25 -2.27 18.36 1.45
N SER A 26 -3.47 17.78 1.53
CA SER A 26 -4.74 18.41 1.16
C SER A 26 -5.75 18.27 2.29
N PHE A 27 -6.19 19.40 2.89
CA PHE A 27 -7.27 19.62 3.88
C PHE A 27 -7.42 18.67 5.10
N SER A 28 -6.79 17.49 5.12
CA SER A 28 -6.78 16.43 6.15
C SER A 28 -6.09 15.13 5.67
N ASN A 29 -5.81 14.98 4.37
CA ASN A 29 -5.20 13.79 3.78
C ASN A 29 -3.78 14.04 3.28
N LEU A 30 -2.89 13.14 3.66
CA LEU A 30 -1.57 12.96 3.05
C LEU A 30 -1.75 12.18 1.75
N TYR A 31 -1.30 12.74 0.62
CA TYR A 31 -1.31 12.06 -0.66
C TYR A 31 0.09 11.99 -1.25
N GLY A 32 0.33 10.94 -2.03
CA GLY A 32 1.55 10.74 -2.79
C GLY A 32 1.19 10.11 -4.13
N TYR A 33 2.01 10.37 -5.15
CA TYR A 33 1.95 9.64 -6.41
C TYR A 33 3.31 9.67 -7.09
N VAL A 34 3.60 8.62 -7.85
CA VAL A 34 4.74 8.57 -8.78
C VAL A 34 4.27 8.95 -10.18
N ARG A 35 4.86 10.00 -10.74
CA ARG A 35 4.70 10.37 -12.15
C ARG A 35 5.78 9.69 -12.97
N ILE A 36 5.38 8.94 -13.97
CA ILE A 36 6.28 8.31 -14.95
C ILE A 36 6.06 9.04 -16.28
N GLU A 37 7.12 9.60 -16.88
CA GLU A 37 7.00 10.41 -18.11
C GLU A 37 6.33 9.67 -19.25
N GLN A 38 6.65 8.38 -19.40
CA GLN A 38 6.06 7.50 -20.38
C GLN A 38 5.50 6.26 -19.68
N MET A 39 4.21 6.04 -19.81
CA MET A 39 3.57 4.86 -19.23
C MET A 39 4.19 3.57 -19.79
N PRO A 40 4.44 2.56 -18.94
CA PRO A 40 5.01 1.29 -19.37
C PRO A 40 4.07 0.59 -20.36
N ARG A 41 4.59 0.27 -21.56
CA ARG A 41 3.88 -0.53 -22.57
C ARG A 41 4.05 -2.04 -22.37
N ASN A 42 5.09 -2.44 -21.65
CA ASN A 42 5.39 -3.83 -21.36
C ASN A 42 4.60 -4.28 -20.13
N ILE A 43 3.78 -5.32 -20.27
CA ILE A 43 2.95 -5.89 -19.20
C ILE A 43 3.79 -6.26 -17.97
N VAL A 44 4.98 -6.84 -18.16
CA VAL A 44 5.88 -7.21 -17.06
C VAL A 44 6.33 -5.97 -16.30
N HIS A 45 6.70 -4.90 -17.02
CA HIS A 45 7.10 -3.64 -16.37
C HIS A 45 5.92 -3.01 -15.62
N THR A 46 4.72 -3.04 -16.20
CA THR A 46 3.50 -2.59 -15.54
C THR A 46 3.26 -3.36 -14.24
N VAL A 47 3.31 -4.69 -14.28
CA VAL A 47 3.12 -5.53 -13.08
C VAL A 47 4.19 -5.23 -12.03
N LEU A 48 5.47 -5.18 -12.41
CA LEU A 48 6.56 -4.91 -11.49
C LEU A 48 6.43 -3.53 -10.85
N ILE A 49 6.19 -2.49 -11.66
CA ILE A 49 6.07 -1.12 -11.17
C ILE A 49 4.84 -1.00 -10.25
N PHE A 50 3.65 -1.38 -10.71
CA PHE A 50 2.41 -1.15 -9.99
C PHE A 50 2.21 -2.10 -8.78
N SER A 51 2.88 -3.25 -8.72
CA SER A 51 2.86 -4.08 -7.50
C SER A 51 3.87 -3.61 -6.45
N ALA A 52 4.93 -2.91 -6.87
CA ALA A 52 6.06 -2.58 -6.01
C ALA A 52 5.67 -1.78 -4.76
N GLY A 53 4.79 -0.80 -4.89
CA GLY A 53 4.36 0.05 -3.78
C GLY A 53 3.78 -0.78 -2.64
N GLY A 54 2.73 -1.56 -2.94
CA GLY A 54 2.10 -2.46 -1.99
C GLY A 54 3.03 -3.57 -1.49
N VAL A 55 3.65 -4.35 -2.38
CA VAL A 55 4.47 -5.52 -2.00
C VAL A 55 5.71 -5.09 -1.22
N GLY A 56 6.40 -4.05 -1.67
CA GLY A 56 7.60 -3.53 -1.01
C GLY A 56 7.29 -2.98 0.38
N THR A 57 6.20 -2.21 0.52
CA THR A 57 5.79 -1.69 1.84
C THR A 57 5.38 -2.83 2.78
N ALA A 58 4.66 -3.84 2.28
CA ALA A 58 4.31 -5.03 3.04
C ALA A 58 5.56 -5.77 3.55
N ALA A 59 6.59 -5.91 2.72
CA ALA A 59 7.86 -6.52 3.13
C ALA A 59 8.52 -5.75 4.27
N VAL A 60 8.56 -4.41 4.19
CA VAL A 60 9.10 -3.57 5.28
C VAL A 60 8.29 -3.74 6.57
N PHE A 61 6.96 -3.72 6.49
CA PHE A 61 6.10 -3.94 7.66
C PHE A 61 6.28 -5.33 8.27
N PHE A 62 6.46 -6.36 7.45
CA PHE A 62 6.74 -7.71 7.94
C PHE A 62 8.09 -7.81 8.67
N ILE A 63 9.14 -7.13 8.17
CA ILE A 63 10.44 -7.06 8.86
C ILE A 63 10.31 -6.31 10.20
N LEU A 64 9.57 -5.21 10.24
CA LEU A 64 9.30 -4.51 11.50
C LEU A 64 8.51 -5.38 12.47
N TRP A 65 7.54 -6.13 11.96
CA TRP A 65 6.70 -7.04 12.76
C TRP A 65 7.52 -8.14 13.43
N SER A 66 8.53 -8.69 12.73
CA SER A 66 9.39 -9.74 13.29
C SER A 66 10.40 -9.20 14.31
N ALA A 67 10.74 -7.91 14.24
CA ALA A 67 11.72 -7.27 15.12
C ALA A 67 11.12 -6.66 16.40
N ILE A 68 9.82 -6.39 16.44
CA ILE A 68 9.14 -5.77 17.58
C ILE A 68 8.54 -6.86 18.48
N GLU A 69 8.46 -6.64 19.79
CA GLU A 69 7.81 -7.59 20.73
C GLU A 69 6.42 -7.13 21.17
N ASP A 70 6.14 -5.83 21.13
CA ASP A 70 4.85 -5.25 21.54
C ASP A 70 3.67 -5.80 20.72
N ILE A 71 2.70 -6.40 21.43
CA ILE A 71 1.58 -7.11 20.81
C ILE A 71 0.64 -6.18 20.05
N VAL A 72 0.43 -4.96 20.52
CA VAL A 72 -0.46 -3.97 19.88
C VAL A 72 0.15 -3.54 18.55
N THR A 73 1.45 -3.24 18.55
CA THR A 73 2.22 -2.86 17.36
C THR A 73 2.28 -4.01 16.36
N LYS A 74 2.46 -5.26 16.83
CA LYS A 74 2.38 -6.45 15.96
C LYS A 74 1.01 -6.56 15.29
N LEU A 75 -0.06 -6.40 16.05
CA LEU A 75 -1.42 -6.46 15.49
C LEU A 75 -1.63 -5.40 14.41
N LEU A 76 -1.20 -4.16 14.68
CA LEU A 76 -1.23 -3.05 13.73
C LEU A 76 -0.41 -3.36 12.47
N LEU A 77 0.83 -3.84 12.62
CA LEU A 77 1.70 -4.17 11.49
C LEU A 77 1.16 -5.34 10.67
N SER A 78 0.59 -6.38 11.28
CA SER A 78 -0.08 -7.47 10.55
C SER A 78 -1.24 -6.95 9.71
N PHE A 79 -2.01 -6.01 10.26
CA PHE A 79 -3.08 -5.36 9.54
C PHE A 79 -2.56 -4.54 8.35
N PHE A 80 -1.61 -3.63 8.59
CA PHE A 80 -1.05 -2.79 7.55
C PHE A 80 -0.31 -3.59 6.47
N THR A 81 0.34 -4.69 6.83
CA THR A 81 0.99 -5.61 5.87
C THR A 81 -0.04 -6.19 4.91
N SER A 82 -1.13 -6.77 5.43
CA SER A 82 -2.20 -7.34 4.62
C SER A 82 -2.85 -6.29 3.71
N MET A 83 -3.05 -5.09 4.23
CA MET A 83 -3.58 -3.96 3.48
C MET A 83 -2.68 -3.56 2.31
N GLN A 84 -1.36 -3.49 2.53
CA GLN A 84 -0.39 -3.17 1.49
C GLN A 84 -0.28 -4.27 0.44
N LEU A 85 -0.39 -5.55 0.82
CA LEU A 85 -0.46 -6.66 -0.14
C LEU A 85 -1.68 -6.54 -1.06
N ALA A 86 -2.84 -6.24 -0.49
CA ALA A 86 -4.06 -6.04 -1.29
C ALA A 86 -3.94 -4.80 -2.19
N TYR A 87 -3.33 -3.71 -1.71
CA TYR A 87 -3.01 -2.55 -2.54
C TYR A 87 -2.13 -2.93 -3.73
N GLY A 88 -1.07 -3.72 -3.52
CA GLY A 88 -0.20 -4.17 -4.61
C GLY A 88 -0.96 -4.92 -5.71
N LEU A 89 -1.97 -5.73 -5.35
CA LEU A 89 -2.84 -6.41 -6.32
C LEU A 89 -3.78 -5.44 -7.04
N LEU A 90 -4.41 -4.52 -6.30
CA LEU A 90 -5.36 -3.56 -6.85
C LEU A 90 -4.66 -2.55 -7.77
N GLU A 91 -3.51 -2.02 -7.38
CA GLU A 91 -2.72 -1.08 -8.18
C GLU A 91 -2.20 -1.77 -9.44
N THR A 92 -1.76 -3.03 -9.34
CA THR A 92 -1.42 -3.83 -10.51
C THR A 92 -2.61 -3.98 -11.45
N SER A 93 -3.79 -4.31 -10.91
CA SER A 93 -5.01 -4.43 -11.71
C SER A 93 -5.39 -3.10 -12.37
N TYR A 94 -5.20 -1.98 -11.68
CA TYR A 94 -5.41 -0.64 -12.22
C TYR A 94 -4.39 -0.31 -13.33
N GLY A 95 -3.10 -0.55 -13.11
CA GLY A 95 -2.05 -0.33 -14.11
C GLY A 95 -2.24 -1.16 -15.37
N LEU A 96 -2.84 -2.35 -15.23
CA LEU A 96 -3.23 -3.22 -16.35
C LEU A 96 -4.56 -2.81 -17.02
N GLY A 97 -5.26 -1.80 -16.50
CA GLY A 97 -6.54 -1.34 -17.01
C GLY A 97 -7.74 -2.25 -16.70
N ILE A 98 -7.58 -3.20 -15.77
CA ILE A 98 -8.63 -4.15 -15.35
C ILE A 98 -9.68 -3.47 -14.48
N ILE A 99 -9.24 -2.54 -13.61
CA ILE A 99 -10.12 -1.78 -12.72
C ILE A 99 -9.92 -0.27 -12.92
N LYS A 100 -10.92 0.53 -12.56
CA LYS A 100 -10.83 1.99 -12.61
C LYS A 100 -10.24 2.58 -11.33
N ILE A 101 -9.70 3.79 -11.40
CA ILE A 101 -9.06 4.46 -10.26
C ILE A 101 -10.02 4.74 -9.10
N GLU A 102 -11.32 4.92 -9.38
CA GLU A 102 -12.36 5.11 -8.36
C GLU A 102 -12.47 3.87 -7.44
N MET A 103 -12.18 2.68 -7.97
CA MET A 103 -12.18 1.44 -7.18
C MET A 103 -10.99 1.38 -6.21
N LEU A 104 -9.85 1.97 -6.57
CA LEU A 104 -8.71 2.12 -5.65
C LEU A 104 -9.06 3.09 -4.50
N GLY A 105 -9.76 4.18 -4.80
CA GLY A 105 -10.17 5.18 -3.81
C GLY A 105 -11.14 4.67 -2.74
N LEU A 106 -11.87 3.58 -3.00
CA LEU A 106 -12.77 2.94 -2.03
C LEU A 106 -12.03 2.02 -1.05
N TRP A 107 -10.83 1.55 -1.42
CA TRP A 107 -10.10 0.56 -0.64
C TRP A 107 -9.70 1.02 0.77
N PRO A 108 -9.22 2.27 1.03
CA PRO A 108 -8.98 2.74 2.39
C PRO A 108 -10.20 2.65 3.31
N VAL A 109 -11.40 2.87 2.76
CA VAL A 109 -12.65 2.86 3.53
C VAL A 109 -13.00 1.43 3.93
N VAL A 110 -12.94 0.49 2.98
CA VAL A 110 -13.18 -0.95 3.24
C VAL A 110 -12.22 -1.45 4.30
N VAL A 111 -10.93 -1.14 4.12
CA VAL A 111 -9.84 -1.44 5.04
C VAL A 111 -10.11 -0.87 6.44
N GLY A 112 -10.44 0.41 6.55
CA GLY A 112 -10.71 1.07 7.83
C GLY A 112 -11.86 0.43 8.60
N ILE A 113 -12.95 0.08 7.91
CA ILE A 113 -14.08 -0.65 8.49
C ILE A 113 -13.63 -2.03 8.99
N THR A 114 -12.83 -2.76 8.20
CA THR A 114 -12.28 -4.06 8.61
C THR A 114 -11.40 -3.95 9.86
N VAL A 115 -10.52 -2.95 9.96
CA VAL A 115 -9.72 -2.70 11.19
C VAL A 115 -10.65 -2.58 12.38
N MET A 116 -11.62 -1.66 12.28
CA MET A 116 -12.48 -1.33 13.41
C MET A 116 -13.25 -2.55 13.89
N LEU A 117 -13.73 -3.39 12.98
CA LEU A 117 -14.42 -4.64 13.31
C LEU A 117 -13.48 -5.65 13.98
N VAL A 118 -12.28 -5.86 13.44
CA VAL A 118 -11.29 -6.81 14.00
C VAL A 118 -10.85 -6.35 15.39
N PHE A 119 -10.48 -5.08 15.55
CA PHE A 119 -10.11 -4.52 16.84
C PHE A 119 -11.26 -4.62 17.84
N ARG A 120 -12.51 -4.31 17.44
CA ARG A 120 -13.68 -4.45 18.31
C ARG A 120 -13.88 -5.89 18.78
N ILE A 121 -13.69 -6.87 17.90
CA ILE A 121 -13.82 -8.30 18.25
C ILE A 121 -12.71 -8.73 19.20
N ILE A 122 -11.46 -8.34 18.93
CA ILE A 122 -10.30 -8.72 19.74
C ILE A 122 -10.37 -8.06 21.12
N TYR A 123 -10.57 -6.74 21.20
CA TYR A 123 -10.72 -6.02 22.47
C TYR A 123 -11.95 -6.49 23.26
N GLY A 124 -13.07 -6.79 22.58
CA GLY A 124 -14.25 -7.41 23.19
C GLY A 124 -13.99 -8.78 23.81
N LYS A 125 -13.15 -9.60 23.18
CA LYS A 125 -12.76 -10.91 23.71
C LYS A 125 -11.69 -10.84 24.80
N LEU A 126 -10.87 -9.78 24.83
CA LEU A 126 -9.83 -9.56 25.84
C LEU A 126 -10.37 -8.89 27.12
N GLY A 127 -11.64 -8.46 27.14
CA GLY A 127 -12.29 -7.91 28.33
C GLY A 127 -11.83 -6.50 28.72
N TRP A 128 -11.20 -5.76 27.79
CA TRP A 128 -10.67 -4.40 28.03
C TRP A 128 -11.73 -3.34 27.72
N TRP A 129 -12.87 -3.40 28.41
CA TRP A 129 -13.98 -2.46 28.31
C TRP A 129 -14.16 -1.69 29.61
#